data_AF-A0A4Q5T8Y1-F1
#
_entry.id   AF-A0A4Q5T8Y1-F1
#
_cell.length_a   1.000
_cell.length_b   1.000
_cell.length_c   1.000
_cell.angle_alpha   90.00
_cell.angle_beta   90.00
_cell.angle_gamma   90.00
#
_symmetry.space_group_name_H-M   'P 1'
#
loop_
_entity.id
_entity.type
_entity.pdbx_description
1 polymer ?
#
loop_
_entity_poly.entity_id
_entity_poly.type
_entity_poly.pdbx_seq_one_letter_code
_entity_poly.pdbx_strand_id
1 'polypeptide(L)'
;MQPAKLQTIRLLNGLVLINNERTAGYKQLIGLLQSDGSLELQYLNLQLLLSNFHHQSQLFSDTLRNILLIEGGKMPYGVKVDNQLYQMLRNMKALFAALNTDNILSTAAACEQLMLDAYSLVLQETRLSVYQAEIIVRQHTELQKAANCMQEMLALEPVENALLVGMNAGGNAAWI
;
A
#
# COMPACT_ATOMS: atom_id res chain seq x y z
N MET A 1 -9.68 13.97 28.52
CA MET A 1 -9.09 14.31 27.21
C MET A 1 -10.12 15.07 26.40
N GLN A 2 -9.78 16.22 25.82
CA GLN A 2 -10.75 16.98 25.02
C GLN A 2 -11.24 16.14 23.82
N PRO A 3 -12.53 16.20 23.44
CA PRO A 3 -13.11 15.37 22.37
C PRO A 3 -12.37 15.52 21.03
N ALA A 4 -11.91 16.74 20.71
CA ALA A 4 -11.13 17.05 19.52
C ALA A 4 -9.80 16.28 19.45
N LYS A 5 -9.03 16.29 20.55
CA LYS A 5 -7.76 15.57 20.65
C LYS A 5 -7.94 14.05 20.52
N LEU A 6 -9.04 13.53 21.06
CA LEU A 6 -9.38 12.12 20.91
C LEU A 6 -9.58 11.75 19.44
N GLN A 7 -10.34 12.53 18.67
CA GLN A 7 -10.59 12.24 17.26
C GLN A 7 -9.30 12.18 16.44
N THR A 8 -8.40 13.16 16.61
CA THR A 8 -7.08 13.14 15.95
C THR A 8 -6.29 11.87 16.29
N ILE A 9 -6.26 11.47 17.56
CA ILE A 9 -5.60 10.22 17.98
C ILE A 9 -6.23 9.00 17.31
N ARG A 10 -7.56 8.97 17.10
CA ARG A 10 -8.24 7.86 16.41
C ARG A 10 -7.85 7.79 14.93
N LEU A 11 -7.76 8.93 14.27
CA LEU A 11 -7.38 9.04 12.86
C LEU A 11 -5.92 8.59 12.66
N LEU A 12 -5.00 9.12 13.47
CA LEU A 12 -3.58 8.74 13.42
C LEU A 12 -3.37 7.24 13.72
N ASN A 13 -4.09 6.69 14.71
CA ASN A 13 -4.08 5.25 14.97
C ASN A 13 -4.61 4.44 13.76
N GLY A 14 -5.61 4.95 13.06
CA GLY A 14 -6.11 4.35 11.82
C GLY A 14 -5.03 4.28 10.75
N LEU A 15 -4.32 5.38 10.49
CA LEU A 15 -3.21 5.40 9.54
C LEU A 15 -2.09 4.43 9.93
N VAL A 16 -1.74 4.35 11.22
CA VAL A 16 -0.76 3.36 11.72
C VAL A 16 -1.22 1.94 11.36
N LEU A 17 -2.48 1.59 11.62
CA LEU A 17 -2.98 0.25 11.33
C LEU A 17 -2.97 -0.08 9.85
N ILE A 18 -3.39 0.85 8.99
CA ILE A 18 -3.41 0.63 7.53
C ILE A 18 -1.97 0.50 6.99
N ASN A 19 -1.01 1.30 7.47
CA ASN A 19 0.41 1.12 7.10
C ASN A 19 0.96 -0.25 7.53
N ASN A 20 0.59 -0.74 8.72
CA ASN A 20 0.99 -2.07 9.15
C ASN A 20 0.38 -3.17 8.26
N GLU A 21 -0.86 -2.98 7.82
CA GLU A 21 -1.52 -3.90 6.90
C GLU A 21 -0.83 -3.92 5.54
N ARG A 22 -0.54 -2.74 4.96
CA ARG A 22 0.26 -2.59 3.74
C ARG A 22 1.62 -3.28 3.86
N THR A 23 2.30 -3.10 4.99
CA THR A 23 3.59 -3.76 5.29
C THR A 23 3.48 -5.28 5.22
N ALA A 24 2.47 -5.85 5.88
CA ALA A 24 2.24 -7.29 5.91
C ALA A 24 1.85 -7.84 4.53
N GLY A 25 0.95 -7.16 3.82
CA GLY A 25 0.51 -7.54 2.49
C GLY A 25 1.63 -7.52 1.46
N TYR A 26 2.54 -6.54 1.50
CA TYR A 26 3.69 -6.55 0.60
C TYR A 26 4.67 -7.67 0.88
N LYS A 27 4.86 -8.04 2.14
CA LYS A 27 5.66 -9.22 2.47
C LYS A 27 5.06 -10.48 1.82
N GLN A 28 3.73 -10.61 1.82
CA GLN A 28 3.04 -11.72 1.17
C GLN A 28 3.18 -11.68 -0.37
N LEU A 29 2.96 -10.51 -0.99
CA LEU A 29 3.13 -10.29 -2.43
C LEU A 29 4.54 -10.66 -2.90
N ILE A 30 5.57 -10.18 -2.20
CA ILE A 30 6.97 -10.50 -2.51
C ILE A 30 7.22 -12.01 -2.39
N GLY A 31 6.65 -12.66 -1.36
CA GLY A 31 6.76 -14.11 -1.20
C GLY A 31 6.15 -14.90 -2.35
N LEU A 32 5.02 -14.45 -2.89
CA LEU A 32 4.39 -15.07 -4.07
C LEU A 32 5.28 -14.95 -5.31
N LEU A 33 5.86 -13.76 -5.54
CA LEU A 33 6.79 -13.51 -6.66
C LEU A 33 8.09 -14.32 -6.57
N GLN A 34 8.40 -14.92 -5.43
CA GLN A 34 9.58 -15.76 -5.20
C GLN A 34 9.26 -17.27 -5.25
N SER A 35 7.99 -17.64 -5.26
CA SER A 35 7.55 -19.01 -4.98
C SER A 35 7.56 -19.96 -6.19
N ASP A 36 7.66 -19.44 -7.42
CA ASP A 36 7.65 -20.25 -8.65
C ASP A 36 9.03 -20.80 -9.06
N GLY A 37 10.12 -20.35 -8.40
CA GLY A 37 11.49 -20.75 -8.72
C GLY A 37 12.03 -20.23 -10.06
N SER A 38 11.19 -19.59 -10.87
CA SER A 38 11.55 -18.84 -12.06
C SER A 38 11.64 -17.37 -11.67
N LEU A 39 12.84 -16.92 -11.30
CA LEU A 39 13.11 -15.48 -11.17
C LEU A 39 13.13 -14.87 -12.58
N GLU A 40 11.95 -14.71 -13.18
CA GLU A 40 11.83 -14.02 -14.45
C GLU A 40 12.25 -12.57 -14.22
N LEU A 41 13.20 -12.09 -15.03
CA LEU A 41 13.75 -10.72 -14.91
C LEU A 41 12.64 -9.65 -14.90
N GLN A 42 11.50 -9.96 -15.51
CA GLN A 42 10.31 -9.10 -15.51
C GLN A 42 9.74 -8.83 -14.10
N TYR A 43 9.88 -9.75 -13.15
CA TYR A 43 9.39 -9.57 -11.78
C TYR A 43 10.39 -8.89 -10.85
N LEU A 44 11.66 -8.75 -11.25
CA LEU A 44 12.69 -8.15 -10.40
C LEU A 44 12.36 -6.68 -10.07
N ASN A 45 11.90 -5.92 -11.07
CA ASN A 45 11.51 -4.51 -10.88
C ASN A 45 10.32 -4.38 -9.93
N LEU A 46 9.32 -5.26 -10.09
CA LEU A 46 8.15 -5.29 -9.21
C LEU A 46 8.55 -5.65 -7.78
N GLN A 47 9.37 -6.68 -7.58
CA GLN A 47 9.85 -7.08 -6.26
C GLN A 47 10.61 -5.94 -5.56
N LEU A 48 11.49 -5.23 -6.28
CA LEU A 48 12.21 -4.09 -5.75
C LEU A 48 11.26 -2.95 -5.36
N LEU A 49 10.28 -2.65 -6.22
CA LEU A 49 9.29 -1.62 -5.95
C LEU A 49 8.44 -1.94 -4.71
N LEU A 50 7.91 -3.16 -4.61
CA LEU A 50 7.13 -3.62 -3.46
C LEU A 50 7.97 -3.63 -2.18
N SER A 51 9.26 -3.94 -2.27
CA SER A 51 10.20 -3.86 -1.13
C SER A 51 10.39 -2.43 -0.65
N ASN A 52 10.51 -1.47 -1.57
CA ASN A 52 10.59 -0.05 -1.24
C ASN A 52 9.29 0.44 -0.56
N PHE A 53 8.14 0.02 -1.08
CA PHE A 53 6.85 0.37 -0.49
C PHE A 53 6.62 -0.28 0.89
N HIS A 54 7.09 -1.51 1.08
CA HIS A 54 7.14 -2.15 2.40
C HIS A 54 7.94 -1.29 3.40
N HIS A 55 9.17 -0.90 3.04
CA HIS A 55 10.00 -0.07 3.92
C HIS A 55 9.40 1.31 4.19
N GLN A 56 8.86 1.96 3.15
CA GLN A 56 8.15 3.24 3.27
C GLN A 56 7.00 3.16 4.29
N SER A 57 6.20 2.09 4.25
CA SER A 57 5.09 1.86 5.19
C SER A 57 5.54 1.76 6.64
N GLN A 58 6.67 1.07 6.88
CA GLN A 58 7.26 0.93 8.20
C GLN A 58 7.68 2.29 8.75
N LEU A 59 8.42 3.06 7.95
CA LEU A 59 8.86 4.41 8.32
C LEU A 59 7.68 5.34 8.62
N PHE A 60 6.61 5.27 7.83
CA PHE A 60 5.42 6.09 8.01
C PHE A 60 4.69 5.72 9.30
N SER A 61 4.46 4.42 9.54
CA SER A 61 3.87 3.91 10.77
C SER A 61 4.68 4.33 12.00
N ASP A 62 6.00 4.22 11.96
CA ASP A 62 6.86 4.57 13.10
C ASP A 62 6.87 6.08 13.37
N THR A 63 6.89 6.89 12.32
CA THR A 63 6.73 8.36 12.44
C THR A 63 5.40 8.71 13.11
N LEU A 64 4.30 8.10 12.68
CA LEU A 64 2.97 8.34 13.24
C LEU A 64 2.85 7.85 14.70
N ARG A 65 3.47 6.73 15.04
CA ARG A 65 3.56 6.24 16.43
C ARG A 65 4.29 7.23 17.33
N ASN A 66 5.39 7.82 16.86
CA ASN A 66 6.12 8.83 17.62
C ASN A 66 5.26 10.08 17.88
N ILE A 67 4.49 10.54 16.89
CA ILE A 67 3.52 11.63 17.09
C ILE A 67 2.48 11.25 18.15
N LEU A 68 1.91 10.04 18.06
CA LEU A 68 0.93 9.55 19.03
C LEU A 68 1.49 9.51 20.45
N LEU A 69 2.74 9.09 20.64
CA LEU A 69 3.42 9.07 21.94
C LEU A 69 3.56 10.48 22.53
N ILE A 70 3.99 11.45 21.72
CA ILE A 70 4.12 12.86 22.14
C ILE A 70 2.76 13.43 22.57
N GLU A 71 1.69 13.06 21.85
CA GLU A 71 0.33 13.55 22.13
C GLU A 71 -0.32 12.88 23.36
N GLY A 72 0.35 11.92 24.01
CA GLY A 72 -0.23 11.12 25.09
C GLY A 72 -1.31 10.15 24.59
N GLY A 73 -1.33 9.86 23.28
CA GLY A 73 -2.14 8.82 22.69
C GLY A 73 -1.65 7.45 23.13
N LYS A 74 -2.57 6.52 23.40
CA LYS A 74 -2.22 5.12 23.60
C LYS A 74 -1.99 4.48 22.24
N MET A 75 -1.03 3.55 22.19
CA MET A 75 -0.82 2.63 21.08
C MET A 75 -2.17 2.01 20.65
N PRO A 76 -2.34 1.63 19.37
CA PRO A 76 -3.64 1.33 18.76
C PRO A 76 -4.44 0.20 19.44
N TYR A 77 -3.81 -0.58 20.32
CA TYR A 77 -4.41 -1.68 21.08
C TYR A 77 -5.46 -1.28 22.14
N GLY A 78 -5.74 0.02 22.34
CA GLY A 78 -6.69 0.48 23.38
C GLY A 78 -7.54 1.71 23.06
N VAL A 79 -7.46 2.28 21.85
CA VAL A 79 -8.26 3.44 21.43
C VAL A 79 -9.08 3.06 20.20
N LYS A 80 -10.39 3.33 20.23
CA LYS A 80 -11.27 3.13 19.07
C LYS A 80 -10.68 3.85 17.85
N VAL A 81 -10.51 3.14 16.74
CA VAL A 81 -10.11 3.72 15.45
C VAL A 81 -11.30 4.50 14.88
N ASP A 82 -11.05 5.45 14.00
CA ASP A 82 -12.11 6.04 13.21
C ASP A 82 -12.84 4.97 12.36
N ASN A 83 -14.16 5.02 12.28
CA ASN A 83 -14.94 3.97 11.62
C ASN A 83 -14.66 3.87 10.11
N GLN A 84 -14.40 4.99 9.44
CA GLN A 84 -14.11 5.00 8.01
C GLN A 84 -12.74 4.38 7.75
N LEU A 85 -11.72 4.79 8.51
CA LEU A 85 -10.39 4.15 8.44
C LEU A 85 -10.44 2.67 8.83
N TYR A 86 -11.28 2.29 9.79
CA TYR A 86 -11.46 0.88 10.15
C TYR A 86 -12.13 0.08 9.03
N GLN A 87 -13.06 0.66 8.26
CA GLN A 87 -13.61 0.03 7.06
C GLN A 87 -12.53 -0.11 5.97
N MET A 88 -11.71 0.92 5.75
CA MET A 88 -10.62 0.87 4.76
C MET A 88 -9.59 -0.20 5.12
N LEU A 89 -9.23 -0.31 6.39
CA LEU A 89 -8.39 -1.40 6.90
C LEU A 89 -9.00 -2.78 6.59
N ARG A 90 -10.31 -2.96 6.80
CA ARG A 90 -10.98 -4.22 6.46
C ARG A 90 -10.96 -4.50 4.96
N ASN A 91 -11.16 -3.48 4.13
CA ASN A 91 -11.10 -3.63 2.68
C ASN A 91 -9.70 -4.05 2.23
N MET A 92 -8.66 -3.41 2.78
CA MET A 92 -7.27 -3.78 2.49
C MET A 92 -6.94 -5.21 2.93
N LYS A 93 -7.39 -5.61 4.12
CA LYS A 93 -7.28 -7.01 4.59
C LYS A 93 -7.95 -7.99 3.64
N ALA A 94 -9.15 -7.66 3.16
CA ALA A 94 -9.88 -8.52 2.23
C ALA A 94 -9.14 -8.67 0.89
N LEU A 95 -8.54 -7.59 0.38
CA LEU A 95 -7.71 -7.63 -0.82
C LEU A 95 -6.51 -8.58 -0.65
N PHE A 96 -5.74 -8.44 0.44
CA PHE A 96 -4.60 -9.33 0.68
C PHE A 96 -5.02 -10.78 1.01
N ALA A 97 -6.19 -11.00 1.59
CA ALA A 97 -6.72 -12.34 1.83
C ALA A 97 -7.13 -13.07 0.53
N ALA A 98 -7.53 -12.33 -0.51
CA ALA A 98 -7.87 -12.87 -1.83
C ALA A 98 -6.67 -12.97 -2.78
N LEU A 99 -5.47 -12.65 -2.29
CA LEU A 99 -4.26 -12.57 -3.10
C LEU A 99 -3.80 -13.94 -3.60
N ASN A 100 -3.45 -14.00 -4.88
CA ASN A 100 -2.82 -15.13 -5.56
C ASN A 100 -1.87 -14.63 -6.66
N THR A 101 -1.25 -15.54 -7.42
CA THR A 101 -0.29 -15.20 -8.49
C THR A 101 -0.91 -14.38 -9.62
N ASP A 102 -2.21 -14.55 -9.88
CA ASP A 102 -2.88 -14.00 -11.05
C ASP A 102 -3.41 -12.57 -10.80
N ASN A 103 -3.34 -12.07 -9.56
CA ASN A 103 -3.90 -10.78 -9.18
C ASN A 103 -2.94 -9.90 -8.38
N ILE A 104 -1.62 -10.15 -8.47
CA ILE A 104 -0.57 -9.42 -7.75
C ILE A 104 -0.64 -7.92 -8.05
N LEU A 105 -0.58 -7.54 -9.33
CA LEU A 105 -0.55 -6.13 -9.75
C LEU A 105 -1.86 -5.41 -9.41
N SER A 106 -3.01 -6.02 -9.73
CA SER A 106 -4.31 -5.43 -9.44
C SER A 106 -4.54 -5.25 -7.93
N THR A 107 -4.10 -6.21 -7.12
CA THR A 107 -4.20 -6.14 -5.65
C THR A 107 -3.32 -5.02 -5.10
N ALA A 108 -2.05 -4.96 -5.54
CA ALA A 108 -1.13 -3.91 -5.11
C ALA A 108 -1.65 -2.51 -5.49
N ALA A 109 -2.14 -2.33 -6.72
CA ALA A 109 -2.70 -1.05 -7.17
C ALA A 109 -3.95 -0.63 -6.39
N ALA A 110 -4.87 -1.56 -6.11
CA ALA A 110 -6.05 -1.29 -5.29
C ALA A 110 -5.69 -0.93 -3.84
N CYS A 111 -4.69 -1.60 -3.25
CA CYS A 111 -4.20 -1.26 -1.92
C CYS A 111 -3.58 0.14 -1.87
N GLU A 112 -2.85 0.56 -2.90
CA GLU A 112 -2.28 1.91 -2.95
C GLU A 112 -3.35 3.00 -3.08
N GLN A 113 -4.43 2.74 -3.82
CA GLN A 113 -5.55 3.67 -3.84
C GLN A 113 -6.22 3.78 -2.47
N LEU A 114 -6.43 2.65 -1.77
CA LEU A 114 -6.98 2.66 -0.41
C LEU A 114 -6.08 3.42 0.59
N MET A 115 -4.76 3.32 0.44
CA MET A 115 -3.80 4.10 1.23
C MET A 115 -3.97 5.60 0.99
N LEU A 116 -4.00 6.00 -0.28
CA LEU A 116 -4.13 7.40 -0.68
C LEU A 116 -5.43 8.00 -0.15
N ASP A 117 -6.53 7.27 -0.28
CA ASP A 117 -7.84 7.68 0.21
C ASP A 117 -7.84 7.81 1.73
N ALA A 118 -7.18 6.88 2.45
CA ALA A 118 -7.10 6.92 3.91
C ALA A 118 -6.36 8.16 4.41
N TYR A 119 -5.24 8.51 3.77
CA TYR A 119 -4.50 9.73 4.10
C TYR A 119 -5.29 10.99 3.72
N SER A 120 -5.97 10.98 2.57
CA SER A 120 -6.83 12.09 2.14
C SER A 120 -7.95 12.36 3.13
N LEU A 121 -8.57 11.30 3.67
CA LEU A 121 -9.58 11.41 4.72
C LEU A 121 -9.02 12.10 5.97
N VAL A 122 -7.81 11.75 6.40
CA VAL A 122 -7.19 12.38 7.58
C VAL A 122 -6.82 13.84 7.29
N LEU A 123 -6.39 14.19 6.08
CA LEU A 123 -6.08 15.58 5.72
C LEU A 123 -7.31 16.50 5.66
N GLN A 124 -8.52 15.94 5.55
CA GLN A 124 -9.76 16.71 5.68
C GLN A 124 -10.06 17.12 7.13
N GLU A 125 -9.32 16.58 8.10
CA GLU A 125 -9.46 16.94 9.51
C GLU A 125 -8.86 18.34 9.78
N THR A 126 -9.70 19.29 10.16
CA THR A 126 -9.30 20.69 10.43
C THR A 126 -8.56 20.85 11.76
N ARG A 127 -8.48 19.79 12.58
CA ARG A 127 -7.94 19.81 13.95
C ARG A 127 -6.54 19.23 14.06
N LEU A 128 -5.88 18.92 12.94
CA LEU A 128 -4.46 18.57 12.94
C LEU A 128 -3.63 19.79 13.38
N SER A 129 -2.62 19.56 14.22
CA SER A 129 -1.61 20.61 14.43
C SER A 129 -0.82 20.83 13.15
N VAL A 130 -0.21 22.01 12.99
CA VAL A 130 0.60 22.36 11.79
C VAL A 130 1.66 21.29 11.52
N TYR A 131 2.34 20.83 12.57
CA TYR A 131 3.35 19.78 12.48
C TYR A 131 2.77 18.41 12.03
N GLN A 132 1.61 18.03 12.56
CA GLN A 132 0.93 16.79 12.16
C GLN A 132 0.50 16.85 10.69
N ALA A 133 -0.12 17.97 10.28
CA ALA A 133 -0.55 18.18 8.91
C ALA A 133 0.64 18.11 7.94
N GLU A 134 1.77 18.74 8.27
CA GLU A 134 2.98 18.70 7.44
C GLU A 134 3.47 17.26 7.23
N ILE A 135 3.53 16.45 8.29
CA ILE A 135 3.97 15.05 8.17
C ILE A 135 2.99 14.26 7.31
N ILE A 136 1.69 14.40 7.53
CA ILE A 136 0.67 13.65 6.79
C ILE A 136 0.67 14.07 5.31
N VAL A 137 0.84 15.35 4.99
CA VAL A 137 0.96 15.84 3.61
C VAL A 137 2.21 15.27 2.92
N ARG A 138 3.35 15.25 3.61
CA ARG A 138 4.59 14.65 3.06
C ARG A 138 4.38 13.16 2.77
N GLN A 139 3.82 12.41 3.71
CA GLN A 139 3.54 10.98 3.51
C GLN A 139 2.52 10.74 2.40
N HIS A 140 1.43 11.51 2.37
CA HIS A 140 0.40 11.45 1.31
C HIS A 140 1.00 11.70 -0.07
N THR A 141 1.90 12.69 -0.21
CA THR A 141 2.59 12.99 -1.46
C THR A 141 3.42 11.80 -1.96
N GLU A 142 4.12 11.11 -1.07
CA GLU A 142 4.89 9.91 -1.43
C GLU A 142 3.99 8.71 -1.75
N LEU A 143 2.84 8.58 -1.08
CA LEU A 143 1.83 7.56 -1.43
C LEU A 143 1.17 7.84 -2.77
N GLN A 144 0.97 9.10 -3.14
CA GLN A 144 0.48 9.46 -4.48
C GLN A 144 1.44 8.99 -5.57
N LYS A 145 2.76 9.15 -5.36
CA LYS A 145 3.77 8.64 -6.29
C LYS A 145 3.74 7.11 -6.37
N ALA A 146 3.61 6.43 -5.23
CA ALA A 146 3.51 4.97 -5.17
C ALA A 146 2.27 4.45 -5.91
N ALA A 147 1.10 5.07 -5.67
CA ALA A 147 -0.14 4.75 -6.35
C ALA A 147 -0.04 4.96 -7.87
N ASN A 148 0.52 6.09 -8.31
CA ASN A 148 0.72 6.35 -9.75
C ASN A 148 1.63 5.30 -10.38
N CYS A 149 2.74 4.96 -9.73
CA CYS A 149 3.66 3.94 -10.22
C CYS A 149 2.99 2.57 -10.37
N MET A 150 2.17 2.15 -9.40
CA MET A 150 1.42 0.89 -9.50
C MET A 150 0.37 0.91 -10.61
N GLN A 151 -0.32 2.04 -10.81
CA GLN A 151 -1.30 2.19 -11.89
C GLN A 151 -0.62 2.12 -13.26
N GLU A 152 0.54 2.76 -13.40
CA GLU A 152 1.36 2.69 -14.62
C GLU A 152 1.79 1.25 -14.90
N MET A 153 2.26 0.50 -13.89
CA MET A 153 2.62 -0.91 -14.07
C MET A 153 1.43 -1.77 -14.48
N LEU A 154 0.28 -1.59 -13.82
CA LEU A 154 -0.95 -2.33 -14.15
C LEU A 154 -1.41 -2.05 -15.59
N ALA A 155 -1.25 -0.82 -16.07
CA ALA A 155 -1.60 -0.45 -17.44
C ALA A 155 -0.68 -1.08 -18.51
N LEU A 156 0.54 -1.50 -18.13
CA LEU A 156 1.52 -2.11 -19.03
C LEU A 156 1.41 -3.64 -19.12
N GLU A 157 0.78 -4.29 -18.12
CA GLU A 157 0.54 -5.75 -18.07
C GLU A 157 -0.08 -6.37 -19.35
N PRO A 158 -1.04 -5.73 -20.06
CA PRO A 158 -1.59 -6.31 -21.29
C PRO A 158 -0.62 -6.29 -22.49
N VAL A 159 0.43 -5.47 -22.47
CA VAL A 159 1.33 -5.28 -23.63
C VAL A 159 2.44 -6.35 -23.67
N GLU A 160 3.00 -6.75 -22.53
CA GLU A 160 4.03 -7.80 -22.48
C GLU A 160 3.47 -9.18 -22.82
N ASN A 161 2.26 -9.52 -22.33
CA ASN A 161 1.60 -10.78 -22.67
C ASN A 161 1.27 -10.91 -24.17
N ALA A 162 0.91 -9.81 -24.84
CA ALA A 162 0.64 -9.82 -26.28
C ALA A 162 1.91 -10.01 -27.13
N LEU A 163 3.05 -9.46 -26.70
CA LEU A 163 4.33 -9.61 -27.41
C LEU A 163 4.92 -11.03 -27.24
N LEU A 164 4.78 -11.64 -26.05
CA LEU A 164 5.25 -12.99 -25.79
C LEU A 164 4.46 -14.07 -26.55
N VAL A 165 3.13 -13.90 -26.68
CA VAL A 165 2.29 -14.79 -27.51
C VAL A 165 2.66 -14.67 -29.00
N GLY A 166 2.97 -13.46 -29.47
CA GLY A 166 3.41 -13.21 -30.85
C GLY A 166 4.75 -13.86 -31.21
N MET A 167 5.69 -13.95 -30.27
CA MET A 167 7.01 -14.58 -30.49
C MET A 167 6.95 -16.12 -30.47
N ASN A 168 6.07 -16.72 -29.67
CA ASN A 168 5.87 -18.18 -29.64
C ASN A 168 5.09 -18.73 -30.86
N ALA A 169 4.34 -17.89 -31.56
CA ALA A 169 3.58 -18.31 -32.76
C ALA A 169 4.42 -18.37 -34.06
N GLY A 170 5.66 -17.88 -34.07
CA GLY A 170 6.52 -17.81 -35.26
C GLY A 170 7.46 -19.00 -35.48
N GLY A 171 7.52 -19.97 -34.56
CA GLY A 171 8.52 -21.03 -34.54
C GLY A 171 8.09 -22.35 -35.16
N ASN A 172 7.50 -22.38 -36.36
CA ASN A 172 7.40 -23.63 -37.13
C ASN A 172 7.28 -23.38 -38.64
N ALA A 173 8.34 -22.85 -39.25
CA ALA A 173 8.54 -22.96 -40.69
C ALA A 173 9.55 -24.09 -40.94
N ALA A 174 9.00 -25.27 -41.25
CA ALA A 174 9.75 -26.46 -41.62
C ALA A 174 10.59 -26.22 -42.88
N TRP A 175 11.87 -26.57 -42.83
CA TRP A 175 12.70 -26.76 -44.01
C TRP A 175 12.52 -28.21 -44.50
N ILE A 176 11.78 -28.38 -45.59
CA ILE A 176 11.92 -29.49 -46.55
C ILE A 176 11.93 -28.88 -47.95
#